data_AF-A0A3F2U4Y7-F1
#
_entry.id   AF-A0A3F2U4Y7-F1
#
_cell.length_a   1.000
_cell.length_b   1.000
_cell.length_c   1.000
_cell.angle_alpha   90.00
_cell.angle_beta   90.00
_cell.angle_gamma   90.00
#
_symmetry.space_group_name_H-M   'P 1'
#
loop_
_entity.id
_entity.type
_entity.pdbx_description
1 polymer ?
#
loop_
_entity_poly.entity_id
_entity_poly.type
_entity_poly.pdbx_seq_one_letter_code
_entity_poly.pdbx_strand_id
1 'polypeptide(L)'
;MVRWSIAYRVAALASVLFASIVAAGCNLQGDYRFANEGVGTNLYSTDVRRQNQIQQMYYGYLCGQANLPLAGTSPEGLPICNFAAFSTLHWNALVQAGMNDIDTRCDAYLAWYDSRKRSQQPVISQINTTARLVNAILLAYAPTSAAIGVVAEAFGFAQATVINYHSRLLFEIDTSTLQALVLGNQRSFREGVAELKFQTKPAVEHALRSYLRICMPFSIETEVNNVLTVVKRSGDIPPPLINTDSVAAAVDATKPRSAEQRVTVVRVTPPPPIVETPEVKKIFAIGGYDENDLLTLQRALCVPNGELGTVGPRTMTAYAIFETYVAGQPSVRKDGMVSSRNEYARAIKHGNCDRGRFRNIFEAEQLASANEVAVLADEMKFLGIAGFVAPPAGASLDAMRANIAAANAHFQIGSPDGAAADEATPELFARMKLPIRER
;
A
#
# COMPACT_ATOMS: atom_id res chain seq x y z
N MET A 1 -39.57 38.12 -26.59
CA MET A 1 -38.52 38.65 -25.69
C MET A 1 -38.56 38.08 -24.26
N VAL A 2 -39.72 37.78 -23.67
CA VAL A 2 -39.82 37.26 -22.27
C VAL A 2 -39.17 35.88 -22.05
N ARG A 3 -39.15 34.99 -23.06
CA ARG A 3 -38.53 33.66 -22.94
C ARG A 3 -37.00 33.66 -22.83
N TRP A 4 -36.34 34.71 -23.34
CA TRP A 4 -34.87 34.80 -23.35
C TRP A 4 -34.30 35.22 -21.99
N SER A 5 -35.05 36.00 -21.20
CA SER A 5 -34.63 36.42 -19.86
C SER A 5 -34.70 35.29 -18.83
N ILE A 6 -35.59 34.32 -19.03
CA ILE A 6 -35.76 33.17 -18.12
C ILE A 6 -34.62 32.16 -18.31
N ALA A 7 -34.27 31.84 -19.56
CA ALA A 7 -33.14 30.94 -19.86
C ALA A 7 -31.81 31.45 -19.29
N TYR A 8 -31.57 32.77 -19.39
CA TYR A 8 -30.35 33.40 -18.87
C TYR A 8 -30.27 33.35 -17.34
N ARG A 9 -31.40 33.52 -16.65
CA ARG A 9 -31.47 33.45 -15.17
C ARG A 9 -31.24 32.03 -14.65
N VAL A 10 -31.76 31.02 -15.36
CA VAL A 10 -31.55 29.60 -14.99
C VAL A 10 -30.09 29.18 -15.22
N ALA A 11 -29.48 29.60 -16.33
CA ALA A 11 -28.06 29.33 -16.59
C ALA A 11 -27.13 30.01 -15.57
N ALA A 12 -27.44 31.25 -15.18
CA ALA A 12 -26.70 31.98 -14.15
C ALA A 12 -26.80 31.31 -12.77
N LEU A 13 -27.98 30.82 -12.38
CA LEU A 13 -28.15 30.10 -11.12
C LEU A 13 -27.41 28.76 -11.10
N ALA A 14 -27.44 27.99 -12.19
CA ALA A 14 -26.75 26.71 -12.28
C ALA A 14 -25.22 26.87 -12.20
N SER A 15 -24.68 27.91 -12.85
CA SER A 15 -23.24 28.21 -12.84
C SER A 15 -22.75 28.69 -11.46
N VAL A 16 -23.55 29.49 -10.75
CA VAL A 16 -23.23 29.90 -9.37
C VAL A 16 -23.25 28.70 -8.41
N LEU A 17 -24.23 27.80 -8.55
CA LEU A 17 -24.28 26.58 -7.74
C LEU A 17 -23.05 25.69 -7.99
N PHE A 18 -22.69 25.47 -9.26
CA PHE A 18 -21.53 24.70 -9.64
C PHE A 18 -20.21 25.30 -9.11
N ALA A 19 -20.05 26.62 -9.23
CA ALA A 19 -18.87 27.33 -8.72
C ALA A 19 -18.74 27.22 -7.19
N SER A 20 -19.86 27.28 -6.46
CA SER A 20 -19.85 27.16 -5.00
C SER A 20 -19.48 25.76 -4.51
N ILE A 21 -19.85 24.70 -5.24
CA ILE A 21 -19.48 23.31 -4.93
C ILE A 21 -17.98 23.09 -5.17
N VAL A 22 -17.44 23.64 -6.26
CA VAL A 22 -16.01 23.56 -6.57
C VAL A 22 -15.17 24.36 -5.56
N ALA A 23 -15.65 25.53 -5.13
CA ALA A 23 -14.93 26.36 -4.16
C ALA A 23 -14.91 25.78 -2.74
N ALA A 24 -15.93 25.01 -2.34
CA ALA A 24 -15.98 24.38 -1.02
C ALA A 24 -15.08 23.12 -0.88
N GLY A 25 -14.52 22.59 -1.99
CA GLY A 25 -13.77 21.34 -2.01
C GLY A 25 -12.24 21.45 -2.09
N CYS A 26 -11.65 22.65 -2.19
CA CYS A 26 -10.23 22.78 -2.53
C CYS A 26 -9.40 23.42 -1.41
N ASN A 27 -8.81 22.61 -0.51
CA ASN A 27 -7.60 22.97 0.22
C ASN A 27 -6.37 22.32 -0.46
N LEU A 28 -6.01 22.84 -1.63
CA LEU A 28 -5.02 22.28 -2.55
C LEU A 28 -3.60 22.14 -1.96
N GLN A 29 -3.26 22.93 -0.94
CA GLN A 29 -1.89 22.97 -0.40
C GLN A 29 -1.65 21.93 0.71
N GLY A 30 -2.69 21.60 1.48
CA GLY A 30 -2.64 20.49 2.43
C GLY A 30 -2.69 19.15 1.68
N ASP A 31 -3.69 19.00 0.80
CA ASP A 31 -3.99 17.72 0.15
C ASP A 31 -2.89 17.25 -0.80
N TYR A 32 -2.16 18.15 -1.47
CA TYR A 32 -1.05 17.78 -2.37
C TYR A 32 0.12 17.11 -1.64
N ARG A 33 0.51 17.64 -0.46
CA ARG A 33 1.58 17.04 0.36
C ARG A 33 1.14 15.72 1.00
N PHE A 34 -0.10 15.66 1.48
CA PHE A 34 -0.66 14.41 2.02
C PHE A 34 -0.80 13.32 0.94
N ALA A 35 -1.11 13.69 -0.31
CA ALA A 35 -1.27 12.77 -1.43
C ALA A 35 0.07 12.25 -1.99
N ASN A 36 1.12 13.09 -2.02
CA ASN A 36 2.37 12.74 -2.73
C ASN A 36 3.55 12.37 -1.82
N GLU A 37 3.63 12.91 -0.60
CA GLU A 37 4.84 12.78 0.24
C GLU A 37 4.64 11.87 1.46
N GLY A 38 3.39 11.50 1.77
CA GLY A 38 3.06 10.73 2.98
C GLY A 38 3.34 11.50 4.28
N VAL A 39 2.74 11.07 5.38
CA VAL A 39 2.96 11.72 6.69
C VAL A 39 4.31 11.27 7.27
N GLY A 40 5.25 12.21 7.46
CA GLY A 40 6.44 12.00 8.30
C GLY A 40 7.69 11.47 7.60
N THR A 41 7.89 11.74 6.30
CA THR A 41 9.08 11.29 5.55
C THR A 41 10.39 12.01 5.88
N ASN A 42 10.37 13.02 6.76
CA ASN A 42 11.56 13.77 7.15
C ASN A 42 11.79 13.72 8.67
N LEU A 43 12.90 13.09 9.09
CA LEU A 43 13.28 12.87 10.49
C LEU A 43 13.67 14.18 11.22
N TYR A 44 14.08 15.21 10.48
CA TYR A 44 14.46 16.53 10.99
C TYR A 44 13.55 17.62 10.42
N SER A 45 12.24 17.52 10.68
CA SER A 45 11.34 18.63 10.41
C SER A 45 11.40 19.67 11.54
N THR A 46 11.19 20.94 11.21
CA THR A 46 10.98 22.02 12.20
C THR A 46 9.78 21.74 13.13
N ASP A 47 8.96 20.75 12.81
CA ASP A 47 7.81 20.29 13.57
C ASP A 47 8.13 19.35 14.74
N VAL A 48 9.36 18.81 14.87
CA VAL A 48 9.68 17.84 15.96
C VAL A 48 9.44 18.43 17.35
N ARG A 49 9.73 19.72 17.57
CA ARG A 49 9.43 20.39 18.85
C ARG A 49 7.93 20.48 19.11
N ARG A 50 7.15 20.82 18.09
CA ARG A 50 5.69 20.92 18.17
C ARG A 50 5.04 19.55 18.37
N GLN A 51 5.54 18.51 17.69
CA GLN A 51 5.09 17.13 17.85
C GLN A 51 5.37 16.61 19.26
N ASN A 52 6.56 16.87 19.80
CA ASN A 52 6.89 16.54 21.19
C ASN A 52 5.97 17.24 22.19
N GLN A 53 5.63 18.52 21.96
CA GLN A 53 4.68 19.25 22.80
C GLN A 53 3.29 18.61 22.75
N ILE A 54 2.74 18.33 21.56
CA ILE A 54 1.44 17.67 21.40
C ILE A 54 1.43 16.31 22.09
N GLN A 55 2.51 15.55 21.97
CA GLN A 55 2.64 14.25 22.62
C GLN A 55 2.64 14.38 24.16
N GLN A 56 3.34 15.38 24.71
CA GLN A 56 3.35 15.64 26.15
C GLN A 56 1.97 16.05 26.66
N MET A 57 1.25 16.90 25.93
CA MET A 57 -0.13 17.28 26.25
C MET A 57 -1.05 16.06 26.28
N TYR A 58 -0.91 15.17 25.29
CA TYR A 58 -1.71 13.95 25.23
C TYR A 58 -1.46 13.04 26.44
N TYR A 59 -0.21 12.79 26.81
CA TYR A 59 0.09 12.03 28.03
C TYR A 59 -0.45 12.71 29.28
N GLY A 60 -0.34 14.04 29.36
CA GLY A 60 -0.91 14.83 30.44
C GLY A 60 -2.41 14.60 30.62
N TYR A 61 -3.16 14.63 29.52
CA TYR A 61 -4.58 14.31 29.49
C TYR A 61 -4.87 12.89 30.00
N LEU A 62 -4.14 11.88 29.54
CA LEU A 62 -4.30 10.50 30.00
C LEU A 62 -4.00 10.34 31.49
N CYS A 63 -2.96 11.01 32.00
CA CYS A 63 -2.64 11.02 33.42
C CYS A 63 -3.75 11.66 34.26
N GLY A 64 -4.36 12.74 33.77
CA GLY A 64 -5.52 13.35 34.41
C GLY A 64 -6.73 12.40 34.45
N GLN A 65 -7.06 11.73 33.34
CA GLN A 65 -8.16 10.77 33.28
C GLN A 65 -7.95 9.56 34.20
N ALA A 66 -6.71 9.09 34.31
CA ALA A 66 -6.35 7.93 35.13
C ALA A 66 -6.06 8.28 36.60
N ASN A 67 -6.22 9.55 37.00
CA ASN A 67 -5.89 10.07 38.33
C ASN A 67 -4.44 9.72 38.75
N LEU A 68 -3.50 9.83 37.82
CA LEU A 68 -2.08 9.53 38.03
C LEU A 68 -1.33 10.73 38.60
N PRO A 69 -0.17 10.52 39.26
CA PRO A 69 0.64 11.60 39.80
C PRO A 69 1.01 12.64 38.74
N LEU A 70 0.74 13.91 39.05
CA LEU A 70 1.05 15.07 38.18
C LEU A 70 2.24 15.86 38.74
N ALA A 71 3.07 16.39 37.85
CA ALA A 71 4.24 17.21 38.18
C ALA A 71 3.89 18.72 38.25
N GLY A 72 2.69 19.09 37.81
CA GLY A 72 2.21 20.47 37.70
C GLY A 72 1.40 20.66 36.43
N THR A 73 1.33 21.91 35.96
CA THR A 73 0.67 22.31 34.71
C THR A 73 1.66 22.92 33.73
N SER A 74 1.45 22.73 32.42
CA SER A 74 2.19 23.40 31.35
C SER A 74 1.89 24.90 31.35
N PRO A 75 2.66 25.71 30.59
CA PRO A 75 2.35 27.12 30.38
C PRO A 75 0.94 27.35 29.80
N GLU A 76 0.36 26.37 29.10
CA GLU A 76 -1.03 26.41 28.60
C GLU A 76 -2.07 25.90 29.61
N GLY A 77 -1.68 25.64 30.87
CA GLY A 77 -2.57 25.16 31.92
C GLY A 77 -2.92 23.66 31.86
N LEU A 78 -2.21 22.88 31.03
CA LEU A 78 -2.48 21.45 30.86
C LEU A 78 -1.72 20.60 31.88
N PRO A 79 -2.31 19.53 32.43
CA PRO A 79 -1.63 18.66 33.40
C PRO A 79 -0.38 18.00 32.80
N ILE A 80 0.71 17.90 33.56
CA ILE A 80 1.94 17.20 33.16
C ILE A 80 2.11 15.96 34.03
N CYS A 81 2.33 14.78 33.43
CA CYS A 81 2.60 13.56 34.18
C CYS A 81 3.91 13.64 34.97
N ASN A 82 3.89 13.21 36.23
CA ASN A 82 5.10 13.00 37.02
C ASN A 82 5.66 11.59 36.79
N PHE A 83 6.30 11.37 35.64
CA PHE A 83 6.88 10.05 35.31
C PHE A 83 7.92 9.57 36.32
N ALA A 84 8.58 10.47 37.06
CA ALA A 84 9.53 10.10 38.10
C ALA A 84 8.87 9.44 39.32
N ALA A 85 7.58 9.70 39.56
CA ALA A 85 6.79 9.10 40.63
C ALA A 85 6.02 7.83 40.17
N PHE A 86 6.23 7.36 38.94
CA PHE A 86 5.47 6.23 38.41
C PHE A 86 6.02 4.90 38.91
N SER A 87 5.14 4.10 39.51
CA SER A 87 5.35 2.68 39.78
C SER A 87 4.91 1.86 38.56
N THR A 88 5.18 0.55 38.53
CA THR A 88 4.64 -0.36 37.51
C THR A 88 3.11 -0.29 37.42
N LEU A 89 2.42 -0.09 38.54
CA LEU A 89 0.97 0.07 38.55
C LEU A 89 0.54 1.36 37.82
N HIS A 90 1.26 2.47 38.03
CA HIS A 90 0.99 3.74 37.34
C HIS A 90 1.22 3.63 35.83
N TRP A 91 2.29 2.94 35.41
CA TRP A 91 2.55 2.69 33.99
C TRP A 91 1.47 1.82 33.34
N ASN A 92 1.04 0.74 34.01
CA ASN A 92 -0.04 -0.11 33.51
C ASN A 92 -1.37 0.65 33.45
N ALA A 93 -1.68 1.48 34.46
CA ALA A 93 -2.87 2.32 34.45
C ALA A 93 -2.84 3.37 33.31
N LEU A 94 -1.67 3.93 33.00
CA LEU A 94 -1.50 4.82 31.85
C LEU A 94 -1.77 4.11 30.52
N VAL A 95 -1.30 2.88 30.35
CA VAL A 95 -1.59 2.05 29.16
C VAL A 95 -3.09 1.78 29.06
N GLN A 96 -3.76 1.39 30.14
CA GLN A 96 -5.20 1.13 30.15
C GLN A 96 -6.01 2.39 29.82
N ALA A 97 -5.63 3.56 30.35
CA ALA A 97 -6.28 4.82 30.03
C ALA A 97 -6.10 5.20 28.56
N GLY A 98 -4.89 5.02 28.01
CA GLY A 98 -4.64 5.23 26.58
C GLY A 98 -5.44 4.26 25.70
N MET A 99 -5.57 2.99 26.08
CA MET A 99 -6.41 2.03 25.37
C MET A 99 -7.89 2.42 25.42
N ASN A 100 -8.41 2.90 26.55
CA ASN A 100 -9.80 3.38 26.65
C ASN A 100 -10.08 4.61 25.75
N ASP A 101 -9.13 5.55 25.66
CA ASP A 101 -9.25 6.71 24.74
C ASP A 101 -9.23 6.24 23.28
N ILE A 102 -8.36 5.29 22.94
CA ILE A 102 -8.31 4.66 21.62
C ILE A 102 -9.61 3.93 21.31
N ASP A 103 -10.18 3.19 22.26
CA ASP A 103 -11.46 2.49 22.11
C ASP A 103 -12.59 3.47 21.79
N THR A 104 -12.67 4.59 22.51
CA THR A 104 -13.66 5.64 22.25
C THR A 104 -13.53 6.23 20.85
N ARG A 105 -12.30 6.47 20.38
CA ARG A 105 -12.02 6.97 19.03
C ARG A 105 -12.31 5.92 17.95
N CYS A 106 -12.03 4.65 18.25
CA CYS A 106 -12.33 3.52 17.40
C CYS A 106 -13.84 3.36 17.22
N ASP A 107 -14.61 3.38 18.29
CA ASP A 107 -16.07 3.29 18.25
C ASP A 107 -16.68 4.48 17.50
N ALA A 108 -16.17 5.70 17.73
CA ALA A 108 -16.58 6.87 16.98
C ALA A 108 -16.26 6.73 15.47
N TYR A 109 -15.11 6.15 15.13
CA TYR A 109 -14.74 5.85 13.74
C TYR A 109 -15.67 4.80 13.12
N LEU A 110 -15.95 3.70 13.82
CA LEU A 110 -16.86 2.64 13.36
C LEU A 110 -18.30 3.13 13.23
N ALA A 111 -18.78 3.99 14.14
CA ALA A 111 -20.09 4.62 14.07
C ALA A 111 -20.17 5.63 12.92
N TRP A 112 -19.12 6.46 12.72
CA TRP A 112 -19.00 7.31 11.55
C TRP A 112 -19.00 6.50 10.26
N TYR A 113 -18.30 5.37 10.25
CA TYR A 113 -18.20 4.47 9.13
C TYR A 113 -19.56 3.83 8.77
N ASP A 114 -20.28 3.28 9.76
CA ASP A 114 -21.64 2.76 9.58
C ASP A 114 -22.61 3.87 9.13
N SER A 115 -22.53 5.06 9.71
CA SER A 115 -23.31 6.23 9.26
C SER A 115 -22.98 6.61 7.82
N ARG A 116 -21.71 6.56 7.42
CA ARG A 116 -21.27 6.87 6.05
C ARG A 116 -21.77 5.83 5.06
N LYS A 117 -21.65 4.53 5.39
CA LYS A 117 -22.20 3.42 4.60
C LYS A 117 -23.72 3.56 4.42
N ARG A 118 -24.44 3.86 5.51
CA ARG A 118 -25.90 4.10 5.46
C ARG A 118 -26.28 5.37 4.70
N SER A 119 -25.45 6.41 4.73
CA SER A 119 -25.68 7.67 4.00
C SER A 119 -25.43 7.56 2.48
N GLN A 120 -24.69 6.56 2.03
CA GLN A 120 -24.42 6.33 0.61
C GLN A 120 -25.71 6.13 -0.19
N GLN A 121 -26.63 5.31 0.31
CA GLN A 121 -27.90 5.01 -0.36
C GLN A 121 -28.82 6.26 -0.46
N PRO A 122 -29.05 7.05 0.61
CA PRO A 122 -29.75 8.34 0.54
C PRO A 122 -29.09 9.36 -0.39
N VAL A 123 -27.76 9.44 -0.44
CA VAL A 123 -27.06 10.38 -1.34
C VAL A 123 -27.22 9.97 -2.80
N ILE A 124 -27.05 8.68 -3.12
CA ILE A 124 -27.33 8.15 -4.47
C ILE A 124 -28.83 8.32 -4.82
N SER A 125 -29.72 8.07 -3.87
CA SER A 125 -31.16 8.27 -4.03
C SER A 125 -31.51 9.76 -4.24
N GLN A 126 -30.87 10.69 -3.55
CA GLN A 126 -31.04 12.12 -3.75
C GLN A 126 -30.50 12.57 -5.11
N ILE A 127 -29.34 12.06 -5.55
CA ILE A 127 -28.81 12.31 -6.89
C ILE A 127 -29.81 11.81 -7.94
N ASN A 128 -30.36 10.60 -7.77
CA ASN A 128 -31.38 10.05 -8.66
C ASN A 128 -32.69 10.85 -8.65
N THR A 129 -33.14 11.29 -7.48
CA THR A 129 -34.38 12.09 -7.33
C THR A 129 -34.19 13.47 -7.95
N THR A 130 -33.01 14.08 -7.76
CA THR A 130 -32.63 15.36 -8.38
C THR A 130 -32.53 15.22 -9.89
N ALA A 131 -31.91 14.15 -10.41
CA ALA A 131 -31.83 13.86 -11.83
C ALA A 131 -33.23 13.71 -12.46
N ARG A 132 -34.15 13.00 -11.79
CA ARG A 132 -35.55 12.86 -12.22
C ARG A 132 -36.29 14.19 -12.24
N LEU A 133 -36.13 15.00 -11.20
CA LEU A 133 -36.73 16.33 -11.12
C LEU A 133 -36.24 17.25 -12.23
N VAL A 134 -34.92 17.28 -12.47
CA VAL A 134 -34.33 18.09 -13.53
C VAL A 134 -34.77 17.61 -14.91
N ASN A 135 -34.83 16.30 -15.16
CA ASN A 135 -35.36 15.75 -16.40
C ASN A 135 -36.84 16.08 -16.63
N ALA A 136 -37.67 16.05 -15.58
CA ALA A 136 -39.08 16.44 -15.68
C ALA A 136 -39.24 17.94 -16.03
N ILE A 137 -38.39 18.81 -15.46
CA ILE A 137 -38.37 20.24 -15.79
C ILE A 137 -37.91 20.45 -17.24
N LEU A 138 -36.88 19.74 -17.70
CA LEU A 138 -36.39 19.85 -19.07
C LEU A 138 -37.41 19.33 -20.10
N LEU A 139 -38.13 18.25 -19.81
CA LEU A 139 -39.24 17.77 -20.65
C LEU A 139 -40.40 18.77 -20.72
N ALA A 140 -40.67 19.50 -19.63
CA ALA A 140 -41.76 20.48 -19.58
C ALA A 140 -41.40 21.83 -20.23
N TYR A 141 -40.13 22.24 -20.22
CA TYR A 141 -39.73 23.61 -20.58
C TYR A 141 -38.61 23.73 -21.62
N ALA A 142 -37.89 22.65 -21.98
CA ALA A 142 -36.81 22.66 -22.96
C ALA A 142 -37.18 21.85 -24.23
N PRO A 143 -37.15 22.46 -25.44
CA PRO A 143 -37.66 21.84 -26.66
C PRO A 143 -36.65 20.93 -27.41
N THR A 144 -35.44 20.69 -26.90
CA THR A 144 -34.40 19.93 -27.62
C THR A 144 -33.94 18.69 -26.84
N SER A 145 -34.05 17.52 -27.48
CA SER A 145 -33.66 16.21 -26.93
C SER A 145 -32.18 16.12 -26.52
N ALA A 146 -31.31 16.93 -27.12
CA ALA A 146 -29.89 17.00 -26.80
C ALA A 146 -29.62 17.51 -25.37
N ALA A 147 -30.39 18.47 -24.86
CA ALA A 147 -30.20 19.01 -23.51
C ALA A 147 -30.59 18.00 -22.42
N ILE A 148 -31.57 17.14 -22.71
CA ILE A 148 -32.02 16.06 -21.80
C ILE A 148 -30.93 14.97 -21.72
N GLY A 149 -30.30 14.62 -22.86
CA GLY A 149 -29.23 13.62 -22.90
C GLY A 149 -27.98 14.03 -22.12
N VAL A 150 -27.52 15.28 -22.26
CA VAL A 150 -26.31 15.77 -21.58
C VAL A 150 -26.48 15.83 -20.06
N VAL A 151 -27.66 16.21 -19.58
CA VAL A 151 -27.94 16.28 -18.14
C VAL A 151 -28.07 14.88 -17.52
N ALA A 152 -28.66 13.93 -18.24
CA ALA A 152 -28.71 12.53 -17.81
C ALA A 152 -27.29 11.92 -17.66
N GLU A 153 -26.39 12.18 -18.61
CA GLU A 153 -25.00 11.73 -18.55
C GLU A 153 -24.22 12.40 -17.40
N ALA A 154 -24.43 13.68 -17.12
CA ALA A 154 -23.77 14.37 -16.01
C ALA A 154 -24.18 13.81 -14.64
N PHE A 155 -25.45 13.45 -14.46
CA PHE A 155 -25.92 12.79 -13.23
C PHE A 155 -25.49 11.32 -13.15
N GLY A 156 -25.43 10.61 -14.29
CA GLY A 156 -24.87 9.26 -14.37
C GLY A 156 -23.38 9.23 -14.02
N PHE A 157 -22.62 10.21 -14.50
CA PHE A 157 -21.22 10.44 -14.11
C PHE A 157 -21.09 10.79 -12.63
N ALA A 158 -21.91 11.72 -12.10
CA ALA A 158 -21.88 12.05 -10.67
C ALA A 158 -22.21 10.84 -9.78
N GLN A 159 -23.15 10.00 -10.20
CA GLN A 159 -23.46 8.72 -9.54
C GLN A 159 -22.26 7.77 -9.61
N ALA A 160 -21.65 7.60 -10.78
CA ALA A 160 -20.46 6.76 -10.96
C ALA A 160 -19.25 7.29 -10.17
N THR A 161 -19.06 8.60 -10.06
CA THR A 161 -18.03 9.23 -9.23
C THR A 161 -18.28 8.96 -7.75
N VAL A 162 -19.52 9.09 -7.26
CA VAL A 162 -19.86 8.76 -5.86
C VAL A 162 -19.64 7.27 -5.60
N ILE A 163 -20.05 6.38 -6.52
CA ILE A 163 -19.80 4.94 -6.42
C ILE A 163 -18.30 4.62 -6.42
N ASN A 164 -17.52 5.19 -7.34
CA ASN A 164 -16.06 4.98 -7.46
C ASN A 164 -15.28 5.58 -6.28
N TYR A 165 -15.69 6.74 -5.78
CA TYR A 165 -15.11 7.37 -4.58
C TYR A 165 -15.35 6.54 -3.33
N HIS A 166 -16.52 5.88 -3.25
CA HIS A 166 -16.88 4.96 -2.17
C HIS A 166 -16.50 3.49 -2.46
N SER A 167 -15.83 3.18 -3.58
CA SER A 167 -15.41 1.83 -4.00
C SER A 167 -14.12 1.35 -3.31
N ARG A 168 -13.81 1.85 -2.10
CA ARG A 168 -12.73 1.29 -1.28
C ARG A 168 -13.25 0.05 -0.53
N LEU A 169 -12.45 -1.02 -0.54
CA LEU A 169 -12.71 -2.37 -0.04
C LEU A 169 -13.47 -2.44 1.30
N LEU A 170 -13.28 -1.45 2.18
CA LEU A 170 -14.04 -1.35 3.43
C LEU A 170 -15.56 -1.37 3.21
N PHE A 171 -16.09 -0.61 2.25
CA PHE A 171 -17.53 -0.41 2.06
C PHE A 171 -18.31 -1.65 1.61
N GLU A 172 -17.63 -2.66 1.06
CA GLU A 172 -18.23 -3.92 0.66
C GLU A 172 -18.41 -4.89 1.83
N ILE A 173 -17.68 -4.70 2.93
CA ILE A 173 -17.73 -5.58 4.11
C ILE A 173 -18.88 -5.15 5.03
N ASP A 174 -19.63 -6.11 5.56
CA ASP A 174 -20.69 -5.86 6.53
C ASP A 174 -20.17 -5.18 7.79
N THR A 175 -20.88 -4.16 8.26
CA THR A 175 -20.48 -3.36 9.44
C THR A 175 -20.41 -4.22 10.70
N SER A 176 -21.27 -5.24 10.82
CA SER A 176 -21.21 -6.25 11.88
C SER A 176 -19.93 -7.09 11.85
N THR A 177 -19.43 -7.44 10.66
CA THR A 177 -18.20 -8.23 10.50
C THR A 177 -16.97 -7.39 10.86
N LEU A 178 -16.94 -6.12 10.43
CA LEU A 178 -15.88 -5.18 10.80
C LEU A 178 -15.86 -4.92 12.31
N GLN A 179 -17.02 -4.71 12.91
CA GLN A 179 -17.14 -4.48 14.34
C GLN A 179 -16.72 -5.72 15.15
N ALA A 180 -17.14 -6.92 14.75
CA ALA A 180 -16.73 -8.16 15.41
C ALA A 180 -15.22 -8.40 15.33
N LEU A 181 -14.61 -8.11 14.17
CA LEU A 181 -13.17 -8.24 13.97
C LEU A 181 -12.38 -7.26 14.86
N VAL A 182 -12.75 -5.99 14.84
CA VAL A 182 -12.05 -4.94 15.60
C VAL A 182 -12.18 -5.19 17.11
N LEU A 183 -13.39 -5.48 17.60
CA LEU A 183 -13.63 -5.80 19.01
C LEU A 183 -12.92 -7.09 19.44
N GLY A 184 -12.86 -8.10 18.57
CA GLY A 184 -12.12 -9.34 18.82
C GLY A 184 -10.62 -9.09 18.96
N ASN A 185 -10.04 -8.31 18.06
CA ASN A 185 -8.62 -7.95 18.09
C ASN A 185 -8.28 -7.06 19.29
N GLN A 186 -9.13 -6.09 19.62
CA GLN A 186 -8.98 -5.26 20.82
C GLN A 186 -8.99 -6.10 22.11
N ARG A 187 -9.89 -7.08 22.21
CA ARG A 187 -9.97 -7.98 23.36
C ARG A 187 -8.70 -8.82 23.48
N SER A 188 -8.31 -9.50 22.40
CA SER A 188 -7.11 -10.35 22.37
C SER A 188 -5.85 -9.56 22.74
N PHE A 189 -5.70 -8.35 22.19
CA PHE A 189 -4.57 -7.48 22.53
C PHE A 189 -4.57 -7.06 24.00
N ARG A 190 -5.75 -6.70 24.54
CA ARG A 190 -5.90 -6.33 25.97
C ARG A 190 -5.54 -7.48 26.90
N GLU A 191 -5.96 -8.70 26.56
CA GLU A 191 -5.61 -9.92 27.31
C GLU A 191 -4.09 -10.14 27.33
N GLY A 192 -3.43 -10.05 26.18
CA GLY A 192 -1.97 -10.19 26.11
C GLY A 192 -1.19 -9.06 26.81
N VAL A 193 -1.73 -7.83 26.83
CA VAL A 193 -1.11 -6.69 27.51
C VAL A 193 -1.31 -6.73 29.03
N ALA A 194 -2.37 -7.37 29.52
CA ALA A 194 -2.68 -7.42 30.95
C ALA A 194 -1.58 -8.11 31.78
N GLU A 195 -0.84 -9.04 31.17
CA GLU A 195 0.27 -9.77 31.80
C GLU A 195 1.59 -8.99 31.81
N LEU A 196 1.68 -7.90 31.04
CA LEU A 196 2.90 -7.12 30.89
C LEU A 196 3.08 -6.10 32.02
N LYS A 197 4.36 -5.89 32.40
CA LYS A 197 4.77 -4.95 33.44
C LYS A 197 5.49 -3.77 32.82
N PHE A 198 4.76 -2.71 32.48
CA PHE A 198 5.36 -1.52 31.90
C PHE A 198 6.15 -0.73 32.94
N GLN A 199 7.32 -0.23 32.55
CA GLN A 199 8.23 0.52 33.43
C GLN A 199 8.77 1.81 32.80
N THR A 200 8.53 2.02 31.51
CA THR A 200 9.12 3.13 30.77
C THR A 200 8.12 3.74 29.79
N LYS A 201 8.24 5.04 29.55
CA LYS A 201 7.43 5.78 28.57
C LYS A 201 7.52 5.19 27.14
N PRO A 202 8.70 4.81 26.61
CA PRO A 202 8.80 4.23 25.27
C PRO A 202 8.04 2.90 25.11
N ALA A 203 8.06 2.05 26.15
CA ALA A 203 7.31 0.78 26.12
C ALA A 203 5.79 1.04 26.10
N VAL A 204 5.32 2.02 26.88
CA VAL A 204 3.91 2.47 26.84
C VAL A 204 3.55 3.06 25.48
N GLU A 205 4.40 3.92 24.92
CA GLU A 205 4.16 4.49 23.60
C GLU A 205 4.03 3.40 22.52
N HIS A 206 4.93 2.42 22.55
CA HIS A 206 4.91 1.31 21.61
C HIS A 206 3.62 0.49 21.75
N ALA A 207 3.19 0.19 22.98
CA ALA A 207 1.93 -0.51 23.23
C ALA A 207 0.73 0.25 22.68
N LEU A 208 0.61 1.54 22.97
CA LEU A 208 -0.51 2.38 22.51
C LEU A 208 -0.54 2.55 20.99
N ARG A 209 0.63 2.69 20.35
CA ARG A 209 0.72 2.78 18.88
C ARG A 209 0.37 1.46 18.21
N SER A 210 0.78 0.33 18.79
CA SER A 210 0.38 -1.00 18.32
C SER A 210 -1.12 -1.22 18.49
N TYR A 211 -1.70 -0.79 19.61
CA TYR A 211 -3.14 -0.87 19.84
C TYR A 211 -3.95 -0.02 18.87
N LEU A 212 -3.55 1.24 18.64
CA LEU A 212 -4.19 2.16 17.69
C LEU A 212 -4.24 1.60 16.27
N ARG A 213 -3.25 0.80 15.86
CA ARG A 213 -3.25 0.18 14.53
C ARG A 213 -4.43 -0.76 14.32
N ILE A 214 -5.00 -1.35 15.36
CA ILE A 214 -6.15 -2.28 15.24
C ILE A 214 -7.36 -1.58 14.60
N CYS A 215 -7.59 -0.32 14.95
CA CYS A 215 -8.72 0.46 14.44
C CYS A 215 -8.38 1.32 13.23
N MET A 216 -7.18 1.20 12.66
CA MET A 216 -6.81 1.99 11.48
C MET A 216 -7.40 1.38 10.20
N PRO A 217 -7.92 2.21 9.27
CA PRO A 217 -8.59 1.73 8.06
C PRO A 217 -7.77 0.70 7.27
N PHE A 218 -6.48 0.99 7.04
CA PHE A 218 -5.57 0.11 6.30
C PHE A 218 -5.32 -1.24 6.99
N SER A 219 -5.22 -1.24 8.32
CA SER A 219 -5.01 -2.47 9.09
C SER A 219 -6.26 -3.35 9.07
N ILE A 220 -7.45 -2.75 9.15
CA ILE A 220 -8.72 -3.47 9.02
C ILE A 220 -8.86 -4.11 7.63
N GLU A 221 -8.56 -3.37 6.55
CA GLU A 221 -8.57 -3.91 5.17
C GLU A 221 -7.60 -5.09 5.01
N THR A 222 -6.39 -4.95 5.56
CA THR A 222 -5.36 -5.98 5.47
C THR A 222 -5.75 -7.23 6.26
N GLU A 223 -6.33 -7.05 7.46
CA GLU A 223 -6.79 -8.14 8.31
C GLU A 223 -7.95 -8.90 7.66
N VAL A 224 -8.93 -8.20 7.09
CA VAL A 224 -10.03 -8.86 6.38
C VAL A 224 -9.52 -9.66 5.19
N ASN A 225 -8.58 -9.11 4.40
CA ASN A 225 -7.95 -9.84 3.30
C ASN A 225 -7.16 -11.05 3.80
N ASN A 226 -6.45 -10.94 4.93
CA ASN A 226 -5.71 -12.04 5.53
C ASN A 226 -6.65 -13.17 5.99
N VAL A 227 -7.72 -12.84 6.72
CA VAL A 227 -8.73 -13.81 7.17
C VAL A 227 -9.38 -14.49 5.96
N LEU A 228 -9.82 -13.73 4.95
CA LEU A 228 -10.44 -14.28 3.76
C LEU A 228 -9.50 -15.18 2.96
N THR A 229 -8.21 -14.84 2.86
CA THR A 229 -7.23 -15.64 2.11
C THR A 229 -6.82 -16.91 2.86
N VAL A 230 -6.63 -16.85 4.17
CA VAL A 230 -6.24 -18.01 4.99
C VAL A 230 -7.41 -18.97 5.16
N VAL A 231 -8.61 -18.48 5.51
CA VAL A 231 -9.80 -19.35 5.64
C VAL A 231 -10.11 -20.06 4.32
N LYS A 232 -9.95 -19.39 3.16
CA LYS A 232 -10.13 -20.01 1.84
C LYS A 232 -9.05 -21.04 1.50
N ARG A 233 -7.84 -20.94 2.07
CA ARG A 233 -6.69 -21.81 1.75
C ARG A 233 -6.55 -23.00 2.70
N SER A 234 -6.78 -22.80 4.00
CA SER A 234 -6.54 -23.81 5.03
C SER A 234 -7.77 -24.15 5.87
N GLY A 235 -8.85 -23.36 5.80
CA GLY A 235 -10.01 -23.53 6.71
C GLY A 235 -9.75 -23.08 8.14
N ASP A 236 -8.53 -22.64 8.46
CA ASP A 236 -8.13 -22.15 9.78
C ASP A 236 -8.33 -20.63 9.90
N ILE A 237 -8.58 -20.17 11.13
CA ILE A 237 -8.62 -18.75 11.45
C ILE A 237 -7.18 -18.30 11.75
N PRO A 238 -6.59 -17.37 10.97
CA PRO A 238 -5.23 -16.89 11.24
C PRO A 238 -5.18 -16.12 12.57
N PRO A 239 -4.02 -16.12 13.25
CA PRO A 239 -3.80 -15.20 14.36
C PRO A 239 -3.88 -13.74 13.86
N PRO A 240 -4.31 -12.80 14.71
CA PRO A 240 -4.45 -11.40 14.32
C PRO A 240 -3.10 -10.82 13.87
N LEU A 241 -3.11 -10.00 12.82
CA LEU A 241 -1.88 -9.37 12.29
C LEU A 241 -1.19 -8.47 13.33
N ILE A 242 -1.97 -7.91 14.24
CA ILE A 242 -1.49 -7.08 15.33
C ILE A 242 -1.58 -7.89 16.61
N ASN A 243 -0.43 -8.33 17.11
CA ASN A 243 -0.30 -9.11 18.33
C ASN A 243 0.57 -8.39 19.38
N THR A 244 0.62 -8.97 20.58
CA THR A 244 1.34 -8.39 21.72
C THR A 244 2.81 -8.79 21.79
N ASP A 245 3.32 -9.63 20.89
CA ASP A 245 4.69 -10.19 20.97
C ASP A 245 5.76 -9.09 20.85
N SER A 246 5.55 -8.15 19.92
CA SER A 246 6.44 -7.00 19.75
C SER A 246 6.45 -6.07 20.98
N VAL A 247 5.30 -5.96 21.65
CA VAL A 247 5.14 -5.17 22.88
C VAL A 247 5.81 -5.86 24.06
N ALA A 248 5.64 -7.18 24.19
CA ALA A 248 6.31 -7.98 25.21
C ALA A 248 7.83 -7.87 25.10
N ALA A 249 8.37 -7.97 23.88
CA ALA A 249 9.80 -7.80 23.61
C ALA A 249 10.31 -6.40 24.01
N ALA A 250 9.54 -5.34 23.71
CA ALA A 250 9.88 -3.97 24.10
C ALA A 250 9.85 -3.76 25.62
N VAL A 251 8.90 -4.39 26.33
CA VAL A 251 8.83 -4.36 27.80
C VAL A 251 10.02 -5.10 28.41
N ASP A 252 10.38 -6.28 27.90
CA ASP A 252 11.49 -7.07 28.42
C ASP A 252 12.86 -6.42 28.17
N ALA A 253 13.02 -5.71 27.06
CA ALA A 253 14.23 -4.94 26.76
C ALA A 253 14.53 -3.81 27.77
N THR A 254 13.54 -3.43 28.59
CA THR A 254 13.68 -2.36 29.59
C THR A 254 14.05 -2.83 31.00
N LYS A 255 14.13 -4.16 31.23
CA LYS A 255 14.62 -4.70 32.50
C LYS A 255 16.14 -4.49 32.59
N PRO A 256 16.68 -3.89 33.66
CA PRO A 256 18.12 -3.91 33.89
C PRO A 256 18.55 -5.38 34.00
N ARG A 257 19.36 -5.85 33.06
CA ARG A 257 19.97 -7.18 33.15
C ARG A 257 20.78 -7.22 34.45
N SER A 258 20.27 -7.94 35.45
CA SER A 258 21.05 -8.23 36.64
C SER A 258 22.32 -8.94 36.18
N ALA A 259 23.48 -8.41 36.58
CA ALA A 259 24.80 -8.90 36.20
C ALA A 259 25.09 -10.35 36.63
N GLU A 260 24.11 -11.00 37.27
CA GLU A 260 24.21 -12.32 37.87
C GLU A 260 23.40 -13.40 37.15
N GLN A 261 22.86 -13.09 35.96
CA GLN A 261 22.49 -14.15 35.04
C GLN A 261 23.79 -14.78 34.54
N ARG A 262 24.31 -15.76 35.31
CA ARG A 262 25.08 -16.85 34.72
C ARG A 262 24.23 -17.32 33.56
N VAL A 263 24.68 -16.92 32.37
CA VAL A 263 24.13 -17.38 31.14
C VAL A 263 24.32 -18.89 31.21
N THR A 264 23.27 -19.63 31.57
CA THR A 264 23.11 -20.93 30.94
C THR A 264 22.96 -20.55 29.50
N VAL A 265 24.09 -20.57 28.80
CA VAL A 265 24.15 -20.44 27.37
C VAL A 265 23.37 -21.65 26.90
N VAL A 266 22.04 -21.50 26.78
CA VAL A 266 21.41 -22.05 25.60
C VAL A 266 22.21 -21.37 24.52
N ARG A 267 23.18 -22.11 23.99
CA ARG A 267 23.75 -21.82 22.68
C ARG A 267 22.49 -21.84 21.83
N VAL A 268 21.88 -20.68 21.66
CA VAL A 268 21.45 -20.31 20.33
C VAL A 268 22.76 -20.41 19.60
N THR A 269 22.98 -21.57 18.97
CA THR A 269 24.03 -21.72 17.99
C THR A 269 23.90 -20.44 17.19
N PRO A 270 24.95 -19.59 17.13
CA PRO A 270 24.91 -18.44 16.24
C PRO A 270 24.33 -18.96 14.93
N PRO A 271 23.30 -18.32 14.34
CA PRO A 271 22.86 -18.74 13.02
C PRO A 271 24.14 -18.93 12.22
N PRO A 272 24.34 -20.13 11.62
CA PRO A 272 25.62 -20.52 11.07
C PRO A 272 26.14 -19.33 10.25
N PRO A 273 27.42 -18.93 10.42
CA PRO A 273 27.94 -17.78 9.71
C PRO A 273 27.56 -17.93 8.24
N ILE A 274 26.92 -16.90 7.68
CA ILE A 274 26.49 -16.93 6.29
C ILE A 274 27.73 -17.23 5.45
N VAL A 275 27.76 -18.43 4.86
CA VAL A 275 28.87 -18.87 4.03
C VAL A 275 28.63 -18.27 2.66
N GLU A 276 29.25 -17.12 2.40
CA GLU A 276 29.21 -16.48 1.09
C GLU A 276 29.96 -17.36 0.08
N THR A 277 29.21 -17.99 -0.83
CA THR A 277 29.81 -18.78 -1.89
C THR A 277 30.43 -17.86 -2.96
N PRO A 278 31.39 -18.35 -3.77
CA PRO A 278 31.94 -17.58 -4.88
C PRO A 278 30.87 -17.10 -5.86
N GLU A 279 29.78 -17.86 -6.04
CA GLU A 279 28.66 -17.50 -6.91
C GLU A 279 27.86 -16.32 -6.36
N VAL A 280 27.58 -16.30 -5.05
CA VAL A 280 26.89 -15.16 -4.40
C VAL A 280 27.67 -13.86 -4.62
N LYS A 281 29.00 -13.88 -4.53
CA LYS A 281 29.84 -12.69 -4.73
C LYS A 281 29.87 -12.17 -6.16
N LYS A 282 29.43 -12.94 -7.16
CA LYS A 282 29.37 -12.48 -8.55
C LYS A 282 28.21 -11.51 -8.79
N ILE A 283 27.15 -11.59 -7.99
CA ILE A 283 25.94 -10.77 -8.17
C ILE A 283 25.61 -9.91 -6.95
N PHE A 284 26.02 -10.28 -5.73
CA PHE A 284 25.81 -9.46 -4.54
C PHE A 284 27.06 -8.63 -4.21
N ALA A 285 26.96 -7.30 -4.37
CA ALA A 285 28.05 -6.38 -4.04
C ALA A 285 28.17 -6.10 -2.53
N ILE A 286 27.13 -6.45 -1.76
CA ILE A 286 27.08 -6.32 -0.30
C ILE A 286 27.02 -7.70 0.36
N GLY A 287 27.69 -7.85 1.50
CA GLY A 287 27.72 -9.12 2.23
C GLY A 287 26.44 -9.44 3.00
N GLY A 288 26.40 -10.67 3.54
CA GLY A 288 25.27 -11.16 4.34
C GLY A 288 24.12 -11.75 3.53
N TYR A 289 24.44 -12.29 2.35
CA TYR A 289 23.55 -13.13 1.54
C TYR A 289 24.15 -14.53 1.38
N ASP A 290 23.30 -15.53 1.31
CA ASP A 290 23.69 -16.93 1.12
C ASP A 290 23.22 -17.49 -0.24
N GLU A 291 23.45 -18.78 -0.46
CA GLU A 291 23.01 -19.48 -1.67
C GLU A 291 21.47 -19.53 -1.80
N ASN A 292 20.73 -19.55 -0.69
CA ASN A 292 19.27 -19.52 -0.74
C ASN A 292 18.76 -18.15 -1.19
N ASP A 293 19.44 -17.08 -0.80
CA ASP A 293 19.12 -15.73 -1.26
C ASP A 293 19.36 -15.58 -2.77
N LEU A 294 20.45 -16.17 -3.29
CA LEU A 294 20.74 -16.26 -4.72
C LEU A 294 19.64 -17.05 -5.45
N LEU A 295 19.26 -18.22 -4.94
CA LEU A 295 18.19 -19.03 -5.53
C LEU A 295 16.85 -18.29 -5.53
N THR A 296 16.55 -17.55 -4.47
CA THR A 296 15.33 -16.74 -4.35
C THR A 296 15.33 -15.62 -5.39
N LEU A 297 16.47 -14.92 -5.54
CA LEU A 297 16.65 -13.89 -6.56
C LEU A 297 16.44 -14.47 -7.98
N GLN A 298 17.11 -15.57 -8.30
CA GLN A 298 17.03 -16.22 -9.61
C GLN A 298 15.61 -16.69 -9.95
N ARG A 299 14.88 -17.25 -8.97
CA ARG A 299 13.48 -17.64 -9.16
C ARG A 299 12.57 -16.44 -9.40
N ALA A 300 12.82 -15.32 -8.74
CA ALA A 300 12.05 -14.10 -8.95
C ALA A 300 12.32 -13.46 -10.32
N LEU A 301 13.55 -13.57 -10.82
CA LEU A 301 13.98 -13.01 -12.10
C LEU A 301 13.65 -13.90 -13.32
N CYS A 302 12.95 -15.01 -13.12
CA CYS A 302 12.64 -16.00 -14.15
C CYS A 302 13.85 -16.75 -14.74
N VAL A 303 14.96 -16.87 -13.99
CA VAL A 303 16.16 -17.59 -14.44
C VAL A 303 15.85 -19.09 -14.66
N PRO A 304 16.28 -19.70 -15.78
CA PRO A 304 15.99 -21.09 -16.09
C PRO A 304 16.59 -22.07 -15.07
N ASN A 305 15.94 -23.24 -14.90
CA ASN A 305 16.36 -24.27 -13.94
C ASN A 305 17.83 -24.69 -14.08
N GLY A 306 18.38 -24.67 -15.29
CA GLY A 306 19.76 -25.08 -15.57
C GLY A 306 20.84 -24.13 -15.01
N GLU A 307 20.46 -22.92 -14.58
CA GLU A 307 21.37 -21.91 -14.02
C GLU A 307 21.01 -21.55 -12.57
N LEU A 308 20.12 -22.33 -11.92
CA LEU A 308 19.82 -22.10 -10.51
C LEU A 308 21.04 -22.48 -9.64
N GLY A 309 21.41 -21.57 -8.74
CA GLY A 309 22.55 -21.70 -7.84
C GLY A 309 23.88 -21.23 -8.43
N THR A 310 23.94 -20.96 -9.74
CA THR A 310 25.15 -20.48 -10.42
C THR A 310 24.88 -19.15 -11.12
N VAL A 311 25.82 -18.20 -11.06
CA VAL A 311 25.68 -16.93 -11.76
C VAL A 311 26.30 -17.07 -13.15
N GLY A 312 25.46 -17.32 -14.15
CA GLY A 312 25.83 -17.40 -15.55
C GLY A 312 25.21 -16.27 -16.40
N PRO A 313 25.28 -16.40 -17.73
CA PRO A 313 24.79 -15.38 -18.66
C PRO A 313 23.30 -15.05 -18.52
N ARG A 314 22.44 -16.04 -18.20
CA ARG A 314 21.00 -15.81 -18.07
C ARG A 314 20.68 -15.04 -16.80
N THR A 315 21.35 -15.35 -15.70
CA THR A 315 21.19 -14.63 -14.43
C THR A 315 21.61 -13.17 -14.59
N MET A 316 22.77 -12.92 -15.21
CA MET A 316 23.26 -11.55 -15.45
C MET A 316 22.34 -10.77 -16.39
N THR A 317 21.85 -11.41 -17.46
CA THR A 317 20.91 -10.78 -18.41
C THR A 317 19.58 -10.46 -17.75
N ALA A 318 18.99 -11.40 -17.00
CA ALA A 318 17.73 -11.20 -16.31
C ALA A 318 17.83 -10.09 -15.26
N TYR A 319 18.98 -9.99 -14.56
CA TYR A 319 19.21 -8.92 -13.60
C TYR A 319 19.42 -7.55 -14.27
N ALA A 320 20.17 -7.47 -15.37
CA ALA A 320 20.32 -6.23 -16.14
C ALA A 320 18.97 -5.72 -16.71
N ILE A 321 18.09 -6.63 -17.15
CA ILE A 321 16.72 -6.30 -17.56
C ILE A 321 15.95 -5.70 -16.37
N PHE A 322 16.07 -6.31 -15.18
CA PHE A 322 15.47 -5.79 -13.95
C PHE A 322 15.97 -4.38 -13.63
N GLU A 323 17.29 -4.15 -13.56
CA GLU A 323 17.87 -2.83 -13.29
C GLU A 323 17.41 -1.76 -14.29
N THR A 324 17.25 -2.14 -15.56
CA THR A 324 16.75 -1.25 -16.60
C THR A 324 15.28 -0.92 -16.42
N TYR A 325 14.48 -1.90 -16.01
CA TYR A 325 13.06 -1.74 -15.75
C TYR A 325 12.77 -0.85 -14.54
N VAL A 326 13.54 -1.00 -13.45
CA VAL A 326 13.40 -0.17 -12.24
C VAL A 326 14.32 1.06 -12.23
N ALA A 327 14.92 1.38 -13.38
CA ALA A 327 15.82 2.51 -13.55
C ALA A 327 15.14 3.84 -13.20
N GLY A 328 15.78 4.65 -12.35
CA GLY A 328 15.22 5.93 -11.88
C GLY A 328 14.67 5.89 -10.45
N GLN A 329 14.51 4.69 -9.87
CA GLN A 329 14.21 4.53 -8.46
C GLN A 329 15.45 4.81 -7.59
N PRO A 330 15.31 5.47 -6.42
CA PRO A 330 16.42 5.62 -5.49
C PRO A 330 16.93 4.24 -5.08
N SER A 331 18.26 4.08 -4.94
CA SER A 331 18.98 2.85 -4.53
C SER A 331 19.14 1.72 -5.55
N VAL A 332 18.77 1.92 -6.82
CA VAL A 332 19.09 0.98 -7.92
C VAL A 332 20.22 1.57 -8.75
N ARG A 333 21.32 0.83 -8.88
CA ARG A 333 22.42 1.14 -9.79
C ARG A 333 22.30 0.27 -11.03
N LYS A 334 22.80 0.74 -12.16
CA LYS A 334 22.92 -0.07 -13.39
C LYS A 334 24.33 -0.63 -13.46
N ASP A 335 24.70 -1.45 -12.49
CA ASP A 335 26.04 -2.03 -12.37
C ASP A 335 26.04 -3.57 -12.50
N GLY A 336 24.88 -4.17 -12.76
CA GLY A 336 24.72 -5.61 -12.90
C GLY A 336 24.84 -6.36 -11.59
N MET A 337 24.79 -5.66 -10.45
CA MET A 337 24.96 -6.23 -9.11
C MET A 337 23.91 -5.73 -8.12
N VAL A 338 23.55 -6.58 -7.18
CA VAL A 338 22.73 -6.21 -6.02
C VAL A 338 23.57 -5.33 -5.09
N SER A 339 23.34 -4.02 -5.18
CA SER A 339 24.10 -2.99 -4.48
C SER A 339 23.48 -2.59 -3.13
N SER A 340 22.20 -2.94 -2.89
CA SER A 340 21.52 -2.64 -1.63
C SER A 340 20.48 -3.67 -1.21
N ARG A 341 20.15 -3.71 0.09
CA ARG A 341 19.03 -4.55 0.60
C ARG A 341 17.68 -4.16 0.01
N ASN A 342 17.50 -2.88 -0.30
CA ASN A 342 16.27 -2.38 -0.93
C ASN A 342 16.14 -2.87 -2.37
N GLU A 343 17.25 -2.92 -3.09
CA GLU A 343 17.30 -3.44 -4.45
C GLU A 343 16.97 -4.94 -4.49
N TYR A 344 17.59 -5.73 -3.59
CA TYR A 344 17.23 -7.14 -3.41
C TYR A 344 15.74 -7.34 -3.13
N ALA A 345 15.22 -6.63 -2.12
CA ALA A 345 13.81 -6.71 -1.72
C ALA A 345 12.85 -6.37 -2.88
N ARG A 346 13.23 -5.42 -3.75
CA ARG A 346 12.46 -5.09 -4.95
C ARG A 346 12.52 -6.21 -5.99
N ALA A 347 13.70 -6.79 -6.23
CA ALA A 347 13.84 -7.88 -7.18
C ALA A 347 12.95 -9.07 -6.80
N ILE A 348 12.87 -9.41 -5.51
CA ILE A 348 12.08 -10.55 -5.01
C ILE A 348 10.60 -10.24 -4.74
N LYS A 349 10.16 -8.97 -4.85
CA LYS A 349 8.79 -8.52 -4.50
C LYS A 349 7.69 -9.30 -5.25
N HIS A 350 7.96 -9.73 -6.48
CA HIS A 350 7.01 -10.47 -7.31
C HIS A 350 6.81 -11.93 -6.84
N GLY A 351 7.70 -12.44 -5.99
CA GLY A 351 7.74 -13.86 -5.63
C GLY A 351 8.30 -14.71 -6.78
N ASN A 352 7.98 -16.00 -6.77
CA ASN A 352 8.50 -16.95 -7.77
C ASN A 352 7.85 -16.71 -9.14
N CYS A 353 8.69 -16.53 -10.17
CA CYS A 353 8.23 -16.39 -11.54
C CYS A 353 7.74 -17.73 -12.14
N ASP A 354 6.69 -17.67 -12.97
CA ASP A 354 6.28 -18.79 -13.82
C ASP A 354 7.19 -18.91 -15.04
N ARG A 355 8.30 -19.62 -14.84
CA ARG A 355 9.35 -19.85 -15.83
C ARG A 355 8.92 -20.72 -17.02
N GLY A 356 7.74 -21.34 -16.95
CA GLY A 356 7.14 -22.01 -18.11
C GLY A 356 6.50 -21.03 -19.08
N ARG A 357 6.22 -19.79 -18.64
CA ARG A 357 5.52 -18.76 -19.42
C ARG A 357 6.39 -17.53 -19.72
N PHE A 358 7.27 -17.16 -18.80
CA PHE A 358 8.06 -15.94 -18.86
C PHE A 358 9.56 -16.23 -18.78
N ARG A 359 10.36 -15.45 -19.51
CA ARG A 359 11.82 -15.60 -19.56
C ARG A 359 12.57 -14.57 -18.72
N ASN A 360 11.92 -13.46 -18.39
CA ASN A 360 12.43 -12.45 -17.48
C ASN A 360 11.29 -11.79 -16.69
N ILE A 361 11.65 -11.06 -15.64
CA ILE A 361 10.68 -10.40 -14.75
C ILE A 361 9.84 -9.32 -15.45
N PHE A 362 10.38 -8.66 -16.47
CA PHE A 362 9.65 -7.62 -17.22
C PHE A 362 8.46 -8.24 -17.97
N GLU A 363 8.66 -9.39 -18.61
CA GLU A 363 7.58 -10.16 -19.25
C GLU A 363 6.51 -10.59 -18.25
N ALA A 364 6.92 -11.07 -17.08
CA ALA A 364 6.00 -11.53 -16.05
C ALA A 364 5.08 -10.40 -15.53
N GLU A 365 5.53 -9.14 -15.58
CA GLU A 365 4.74 -7.99 -15.12
C GLU A 365 3.98 -7.25 -16.21
N GLN A 366 4.57 -7.14 -17.40
CA GLN A 366 3.99 -6.36 -18.50
C GLN A 366 3.14 -7.20 -19.46
N LEU A 367 3.36 -8.52 -19.51
CA LEU A 367 2.78 -9.45 -20.49
C LEU A 367 2.11 -10.66 -19.81
N ALA A 368 1.57 -10.47 -18.60
CA ALA A 368 0.95 -11.51 -17.81
C ALA A 368 -0.36 -12.07 -18.41
N SER A 369 -1.07 -11.26 -19.20
CA SER A 369 -2.38 -11.56 -19.78
C SER A 369 -2.36 -11.62 -21.31
N ALA A 370 -3.28 -12.40 -21.89
CA ALA A 370 -3.43 -12.50 -23.35
C ALA A 370 -3.76 -11.15 -24.02
N ASN A 371 -4.41 -10.23 -23.30
CA ASN A 371 -4.70 -8.88 -23.81
C ASN A 371 -3.42 -8.05 -23.97
N GLU A 372 -2.50 -8.13 -23.02
CA GLU A 372 -1.20 -7.43 -23.13
C GLU A 372 -0.34 -7.98 -24.26
N VAL A 373 -0.37 -9.30 -24.45
CA VAL A 373 0.29 -9.97 -25.58
C VAL A 373 -0.33 -9.53 -26.91
N ALA A 374 -1.66 -9.37 -26.97
CA ALA A 374 -2.36 -8.86 -28.16
C ALA A 374 -1.98 -7.41 -28.48
N VAL A 375 -1.91 -6.53 -27.47
CA VAL A 375 -1.47 -5.13 -27.64
C VAL A 375 -0.05 -5.08 -28.20
N LEU A 376 0.87 -5.89 -27.68
CA LEU A 376 2.22 -6.00 -28.23
C LEU A 376 2.22 -6.44 -29.69
N ALA A 377 1.39 -7.44 -30.03
CA ALA A 377 1.28 -7.95 -31.40
C ALA A 377 0.70 -6.91 -32.38
N ASP A 378 -0.32 -6.17 -31.97
CA ASP A 378 -0.94 -5.11 -32.77
C ASP A 378 0.06 -3.97 -33.04
N GLU A 379 0.88 -3.61 -32.05
CA GLU A 379 1.92 -2.59 -32.23
C GLU A 379 3.04 -3.08 -33.17
N MET A 380 3.48 -4.34 -33.05
CA MET A 380 4.45 -4.91 -34.00
C MET A 380 3.91 -4.92 -35.44
N LYS A 381 2.61 -5.23 -35.60
CA LYS A 381 1.94 -5.19 -36.89
C LYS A 381 1.86 -3.76 -37.44
N PHE A 382 1.51 -2.79 -36.59
CA PHE A 382 1.42 -1.38 -36.96
C PHE A 382 2.78 -0.81 -37.41
N LEU A 383 3.86 -1.16 -36.70
CA LEU A 383 5.23 -0.73 -37.01
C LEU A 383 5.83 -1.45 -38.23
N GLY A 384 5.15 -2.46 -38.78
CA GLY A 384 5.59 -3.17 -39.98
C GLY A 384 6.86 -3.99 -39.76
N ILE A 385 6.98 -4.66 -38.61
CA ILE A 385 8.13 -5.51 -38.28
C ILE A 385 8.30 -6.60 -39.35
N ALA A 386 9.48 -6.65 -39.98
CA ALA A 386 9.78 -7.61 -41.03
C ALA A 386 9.72 -9.04 -40.48
N GLY A 387 8.96 -9.93 -41.14
CA GLY A 387 8.77 -11.31 -40.71
C GLY A 387 7.70 -11.50 -39.62
N PHE A 388 6.91 -10.47 -39.30
CA PHE A 388 5.77 -10.59 -38.38
C PHE A 388 4.76 -11.64 -38.86
N VAL A 389 4.39 -12.55 -37.98
CA VAL A 389 3.32 -13.54 -38.17
C VAL A 389 2.22 -13.27 -37.15
N ALA A 390 1.01 -12.99 -37.63
CA ALA A 390 -0.12 -12.70 -36.74
C ALA A 390 -0.39 -13.90 -35.80
N PRO A 391 -0.33 -13.71 -34.46
CA PRO A 391 -0.61 -14.79 -33.53
C PRO A 391 -2.11 -15.15 -33.54
N PRO A 392 -2.49 -16.39 -33.20
CA PRO A 392 -3.89 -16.75 -33.03
C PRO A 392 -4.55 -15.95 -31.90
N ALA A 393 -5.88 -15.79 -31.94
CA ALA A 393 -6.61 -15.10 -30.88
C ALA A 393 -6.39 -15.78 -29.52
N GLY A 394 -6.02 -15.01 -28.49
CA GLY A 394 -5.69 -15.55 -27.17
C GLY A 394 -4.31 -16.22 -27.06
N ALA A 395 -3.41 -15.97 -28.02
CA ALA A 395 -2.06 -16.52 -28.01
C ALA A 395 -1.29 -16.22 -26.71
N SER A 396 -0.47 -17.19 -26.31
CA SER A 396 0.49 -17.01 -25.23
C SER A 396 1.70 -16.20 -25.70
N LEU A 397 2.48 -15.70 -24.72
CA LEU A 397 3.74 -15.03 -25.00
C LEU A 397 4.73 -15.92 -25.77
N ASP A 398 4.68 -17.24 -25.58
CA ASP A 398 5.54 -18.17 -26.31
C ASP A 398 5.26 -18.21 -27.81
N ALA A 399 4.00 -18.02 -28.23
CA ALA A 399 3.67 -17.90 -29.65
C ALA A 399 4.21 -16.59 -30.26
N MET A 400 4.56 -15.61 -29.44
CA MET A 400 5.11 -14.31 -29.86
C MET A 400 6.64 -14.27 -29.93
N ARG A 401 7.36 -15.33 -29.53
CA ARG A 401 8.84 -15.33 -29.45
C ARG A 401 9.52 -14.98 -30.77
N ALA A 402 9.04 -15.55 -31.88
CA ALA A 402 9.59 -15.24 -33.21
C ALA A 402 9.33 -13.78 -33.62
N ASN A 403 8.16 -13.23 -33.29
CA ASN A 403 7.83 -11.83 -33.54
C ASN A 403 8.67 -10.88 -32.67
N ILE A 404 8.88 -11.23 -31.39
CA ILE A 404 9.74 -10.48 -30.48
C ILE A 404 11.18 -10.49 -31.00
N ALA A 405 11.69 -11.63 -31.45
CA ALA A 405 13.02 -11.73 -32.04
C ALA A 405 13.17 -10.86 -33.29
N ALA A 406 12.17 -10.88 -34.17
CA ALA A 406 12.14 -10.02 -35.34
C ALA A 406 12.10 -8.53 -34.97
N ALA A 407 11.35 -8.15 -33.93
CA ALA A 407 11.27 -6.79 -33.45
C ALA A 407 12.58 -6.32 -32.80
N ASN A 408 13.20 -7.15 -31.97
CA ASN A 408 14.52 -6.87 -31.40
C ASN A 408 15.58 -6.68 -32.49
N ALA A 409 15.58 -7.53 -33.52
CA ALA A 409 16.46 -7.38 -34.68
C ALA A 409 16.17 -6.08 -35.46
N HIS A 410 14.90 -5.74 -35.67
CA HIS A 410 14.48 -4.51 -36.34
C HIS A 410 14.99 -3.26 -35.62
N PHE A 411 14.90 -3.24 -34.29
CA PHE A 411 15.35 -2.11 -33.46
C PHE A 411 16.83 -2.17 -33.06
N GLN A 412 17.57 -3.19 -33.51
CA GLN A 412 18.97 -3.43 -33.14
C GLN A 412 19.17 -3.54 -31.62
N ILE A 413 18.20 -4.12 -30.92
CA ILE A 413 18.27 -4.36 -29.47
C ILE A 413 19.13 -5.61 -29.26
N GLY A 414 20.32 -5.39 -28.72
CA GLY A 414 21.29 -6.44 -28.43
C GLY A 414 21.22 -6.95 -26.99
N SER A 415 21.65 -8.19 -26.80
CA SER A 415 22.04 -8.75 -25.50
C SER A 415 23.51 -9.17 -25.61
N PRO A 416 24.34 -8.99 -24.57
CA PRO A 416 25.78 -9.29 -24.62
C PRO A 416 26.12 -10.68 -25.21
N ASP A 417 25.24 -11.67 -25.03
CA ASP A 417 25.40 -13.04 -25.54
C ASP A 417 24.24 -13.51 -26.45
N GLY A 418 23.39 -12.60 -26.92
CA GLY A 418 22.16 -12.94 -27.64
C GLY A 418 21.11 -13.68 -26.80
N ALA A 419 21.33 -13.79 -25.48
CA ALA A 419 20.47 -14.52 -24.58
C ALA A 419 19.02 -13.99 -24.59
N ALA A 420 18.85 -12.66 -24.57
CA ALA A 420 17.53 -12.03 -24.59
C ALA A 420 17.00 -11.71 -26.01
N ALA A 421 17.52 -12.35 -27.05
CA ALA A 421 17.14 -12.02 -28.43
C ALA A 421 15.63 -12.20 -28.72
N ASP A 422 14.97 -13.19 -28.09
CA ASP A 422 13.54 -13.48 -28.23
C ASP A 422 12.72 -13.11 -26.97
N GLU A 423 13.26 -12.22 -26.15
CA GLU A 423 12.66 -11.74 -24.92
C GLU A 423 12.17 -10.29 -25.08
N ALA A 424 11.02 -9.99 -24.48
CA ALA A 424 10.55 -8.61 -24.38
C ALA A 424 11.29 -7.91 -23.24
N THR A 425 11.78 -6.70 -23.52
CA THR A 425 12.60 -5.92 -22.58
C THR A 425 12.03 -4.48 -22.46
N PRO A 426 12.42 -3.75 -21.40
CA PRO A 426 12.09 -2.33 -21.28
C PRO A 426 12.53 -1.50 -22.49
N GLU A 427 13.68 -1.85 -23.09
CA GLU A 427 14.18 -1.17 -24.28
C GLU A 427 13.27 -1.39 -25.49
N LEU A 428 12.78 -2.62 -25.70
CA LEU A 428 11.82 -2.91 -26.77
C LEU A 428 10.55 -2.08 -26.62
N PHE A 429 9.98 -2.03 -25.41
CA PHE A 429 8.79 -1.22 -25.13
C PHE A 429 9.06 0.26 -25.34
N ALA A 430 10.22 0.76 -24.93
CA ALA A 430 10.61 2.15 -25.15
C ALA A 430 10.74 2.48 -26.65
N ARG A 431 11.33 1.58 -27.46
CA ARG A 431 11.47 1.76 -28.92
C ARG A 431 10.12 1.73 -29.63
N MET A 432 9.21 0.87 -29.17
CA MET A 432 7.84 0.76 -29.68
C MET A 432 6.89 1.81 -29.08
N LYS A 433 7.36 2.66 -28.15
CA LYS A 433 6.55 3.64 -27.42
C LYS A 433 5.33 3.02 -26.70
N LEU A 434 5.47 1.78 -26.26
CA LEU A 434 4.46 1.11 -25.44
C LEU A 434 4.56 1.60 -23.99
N PRO A 435 3.42 1.81 -23.32
CA PRO A 435 3.43 2.19 -21.92
C PRO A 435 4.01 1.06 -21.07
N ILE A 436 4.97 1.40 -20.19
CA ILE A 436 5.48 0.50 -19.17
C ILE A 436 4.69 0.80 -17.89
N ARG A 437 4.05 -0.23 -17.30
CA ARG A 437 3.39 -0.06 -16.01
C ARG A 437 4.44 0.20 -14.94
N GLU A 438 4.39 1.37 -14.33
CA GLU A 438 5.26 1.72 -13.20
C GLU A 438 4.88 0.91 -11.95
N ARG A 439 5.89 0.65 -11.12
CA ARG A 439 5.84 -0.27 -9.98
C ARG A 439 5.67 0.42 -8.63
#